data_AF-A0A2E6TDZ1-F1
#
_entry.id   AF-A0A2E6TDZ1-F1
#
_cell.length_a   1.000
_cell.length_b   1.000
_cell.length_c   1.000
_cell.angle_alpha   90.00
_cell.angle_beta   90.00
_cell.angle_gamma   90.00
#
_symmetry.space_group_name_H-M   'P 1'
#
loop_
_entity.id
_entity.type
_entity.pdbx_description
1 polymer ?
#
loop_
_entity_poly.entity_id
_entity_poly.type
_entity_poly.pdbx_seq_one_letter_code
_entity_poly.pdbx_strand_id
1 'polypeptide(L)'
;MKAKYNILDVVISNKRKAFGLLLKYERAKVGLSQAALAEKGDVSVAIVNDVENATRVAGVKTLKRIADALELPEHRSIEFMLQGLTLSRRDYALPGFEDYDPLLFNVLPYFLKSNGITPLEIESVTLLYQYGSKVPSGVEIILSSNHKVLVNLDLVVSET
;
A
#
# COMPACT_ATOMS: atom_id res chain seq x y z
N MET A 1 30.94 -18.54 -8.56
CA MET A 1 29.99 -18.42 -7.43
C MET A 1 28.86 -17.46 -7.86
N LYS A 2 27.73 -17.96 -8.38
CA LYS A 2 26.57 -17.11 -8.70
C LYS A 2 25.71 -17.01 -7.44
N ALA A 3 25.58 -15.81 -6.88
CA ALA A 3 24.64 -15.55 -5.80
C ALA A 3 23.24 -15.99 -6.28
N LYS A 4 22.64 -16.96 -5.60
CA LYS A 4 21.23 -17.30 -5.79
C LYS A 4 20.44 -16.04 -5.40
N TYR A 5 19.89 -15.34 -6.39
CA TYR A 5 18.89 -14.31 -6.13
C TYR A 5 17.76 -14.93 -5.32
N ASN A 6 17.53 -14.42 -4.12
CA ASN A 6 16.39 -14.79 -3.31
C ASN A 6 15.12 -14.37 -4.07
N ILE A 7 14.17 -15.29 -4.26
CA ILE A 7 12.90 -15.03 -4.97
C ILE A 7 12.19 -13.81 -4.38
N LEU A 8 12.25 -13.64 -3.05
CA LEU A 8 11.66 -12.49 -2.36
C LEU A 8 12.29 -11.15 -2.78
N ASP A 9 13.61 -11.10 -2.99
CA ASP A 9 14.28 -9.88 -3.41
C ASP A 9 13.93 -9.50 -4.85
N VAL A 10 13.75 -10.49 -5.72
CA VAL A 10 13.29 -10.27 -7.11
C VAL A 10 11.85 -9.74 -7.12
N VAL A 11 10.96 -10.35 -6.33
CA VAL A 11 9.56 -9.92 -6.21
C VAL A 11 9.46 -8.50 -5.65
N ILE A 12 10.19 -8.18 -4.58
CA ILE A 12 10.22 -6.83 -4.00
C ILE A 12 10.76 -5.81 -5.01
N SER A 13 11.83 -6.14 -5.74
CA SER A 13 12.39 -5.27 -6.78
C SER A 13 11.36 -4.96 -7.89
N ASN A 14 10.64 -5.98 -8.37
CA ASN A 14 9.59 -5.79 -9.37
C ASN A 14 8.43 -4.93 -8.86
N LYS A 15 7.99 -5.14 -7.61
CA LYS A 15 6.95 -4.30 -6.98
C LYS A 15 7.39 -2.84 -6.85
N ARG A 16 8.65 -2.57 -6.51
CA ARG A 16 9.21 -1.20 -6.49
C ARG A 16 9.16 -0.54 -7.86
N LYS A 17 9.55 -1.26 -8.92
CA LYS A 17 9.47 -0.74 -10.29
C LYS A 17 8.04 -0.43 -10.70
N ALA A 18 7.10 -1.32 -10.42
CA ALA A 18 5.69 -1.10 -10.70
C ALA A 18 5.14 0.14 -9.98
N PHE A 19 5.50 0.32 -8.70
CA PHE A 19 5.11 1.51 -7.94
C PHE A 19 5.73 2.80 -8.49
N GLY A 20 7.01 2.76 -8.87
CA GLY A 20 7.67 3.92 -9.51
C GLY A 20 6.99 4.33 -10.81
N LEU A 21 6.58 3.36 -11.64
CA LEU A 21 5.79 3.61 -12.85
C LEU A 21 4.40 4.19 -12.53
N LEU A 22 3.75 3.70 -11.48
CA LEU A 22 2.47 4.25 -11.01
C LEU A 22 2.61 5.72 -10.61
N LEU A 23 3.61 6.07 -9.78
CA LEU A 23 3.85 7.45 -9.39
C LEU A 23 4.08 8.34 -10.63
N LYS A 24 4.90 7.87 -11.56
CA LYS A 24 5.17 8.59 -12.81
C LYS A 24 3.89 8.80 -13.63
N TYR A 25 3.03 7.80 -13.69
CA TYR A 25 1.74 7.87 -14.38
C TYR A 25 0.79 8.90 -13.72
N GLU A 26 0.58 8.82 -12.40
CA GLU A 26 -0.31 9.75 -11.69
C GLU A 26 0.22 11.18 -11.78
N ARG A 27 1.55 11.39 -11.68
CA ARG A 27 2.18 12.69 -11.87
C ARG A 27 1.94 13.25 -13.28
N ALA A 28 2.12 12.43 -14.31
CA ALA A 28 1.89 12.84 -15.69
C ALA A 28 0.41 13.18 -15.95
N LYS A 29 -0.52 12.46 -15.32
CA LYS A 29 -1.97 12.68 -15.41
C LYS A 29 -2.38 14.07 -14.90
N VAL A 30 -1.70 14.60 -13.89
CA VAL A 30 -1.92 15.97 -13.36
C VAL A 30 -0.97 17.02 -13.95
N GLY A 31 -0.20 16.67 -14.98
CA GLY A 31 0.63 17.62 -15.73
C GLY A 31 1.86 18.16 -14.99
N LEU A 32 2.29 17.52 -13.90
CA LEU A 32 3.42 18.00 -13.09
C LEU A 32 4.76 17.44 -13.58
N SER A 33 5.81 18.27 -13.54
CA SER A 33 7.20 17.77 -13.61
C SER A 33 7.62 17.15 -12.27
N GLN A 34 8.72 16.38 -12.21
CA GLN A 34 9.23 15.87 -10.94
C GLN A 34 9.54 17.00 -9.95
N ALA A 35 10.10 18.12 -10.44
CA ALA A 35 10.39 19.30 -9.63
C ALA A 35 9.11 19.99 -9.13
N ALA A 36 8.11 20.15 -10.01
CA ALA A 36 6.83 20.76 -9.64
C ALA A 36 6.05 19.92 -8.62
N LEU A 37 6.07 18.58 -8.77
CA LEU A 37 5.49 17.67 -7.77
C LEU A 37 6.21 17.79 -6.43
N ALA A 38 7.54 17.84 -6.45
CA ALA A 38 8.35 17.93 -5.25
C ALA A 38 8.10 19.24 -4.49
N GLU A 39 8.08 20.36 -5.21
CA GLU A 39 7.75 21.68 -4.66
C GLU A 39 6.35 21.70 -4.06
N LYS A 40 5.33 21.26 -4.82
CA LYS A 40 3.93 21.23 -4.36
C LYS A 40 3.72 20.33 -3.14
N GLY A 41 4.47 19.23 -3.03
CA GLY A 41 4.39 18.29 -1.92
C GLY A 41 5.29 18.63 -0.73
N ASP A 42 6.08 19.71 -0.77
CA ASP A 42 7.12 19.97 0.23
C ASP A 42 8.02 18.73 0.46
N VAL A 43 8.54 18.17 -0.63
CA VAL A 43 9.49 17.04 -0.62
C VAL A 43 10.67 17.34 -1.54
N SER A 44 11.77 16.59 -1.41
CA SER A 44 12.92 16.80 -2.31
C SER A 44 12.67 16.23 -3.71
N VAL A 45 13.18 16.92 -4.73
CA VAL A 45 13.15 16.40 -6.13
C VAL A 45 13.83 15.03 -6.20
N ALA A 46 14.90 14.84 -5.42
CA ALA A 46 15.62 13.58 -5.32
C ALA A 46 14.72 12.43 -4.85
N ILE A 47 13.86 12.62 -3.83
CA ILE A 47 12.99 11.52 -3.39
C ILE A 47 11.93 11.17 -4.46
N VAL A 48 11.39 12.15 -5.18
CA VAL A 48 10.45 11.88 -6.29
C VAL A 48 11.14 11.08 -7.38
N ASN A 49 12.33 11.51 -7.80
CA ASN A 49 13.12 10.81 -8.80
C ASN A 49 13.47 9.38 -8.35
N ASP A 50 13.92 9.23 -7.10
CA ASP A 50 14.34 7.95 -6.55
C ASP A 50 13.18 6.95 -6.49
N VAL A 51 11.99 7.40 -6.11
CA VAL A 51 10.79 6.55 -6.05
C VAL A 51 10.33 6.16 -7.46
N GLU A 52 10.27 7.10 -8.41
CA GLU A 52 9.90 6.80 -9.79
C GLU A 52 10.86 5.81 -10.46
N ASN A 53 12.15 5.86 -10.12
CA ASN A 53 13.18 4.98 -10.65
C ASN A 53 13.45 3.74 -9.77
N ALA A 54 12.66 3.52 -8.73
CA ALA A 54 12.79 2.40 -7.80
C ALA A 54 14.17 2.27 -7.10
N THR A 55 14.93 3.36 -6.99
CA THR A 55 16.24 3.39 -6.31
C THR A 55 16.10 3.51 -4.80
N ARG A 56 15.06 4.21 -4.32
CA ARG A 56 14.72 4.36 -2.90
C ARG A 56 13.22 4.23 -2.68
N VAL A 57 12.85 3.78 -1.47
CA VAL A 57 11.45 3.77 -1.00
C VAL A 57 11.22 4.98 -0.10
N ALA A 58 10.06 5.61 -0.23
CA ALA A 58 9.62 6.70 0.64
C ALA A 58 8.85 6.16 1.85
N GLY A 59 9.02 6.82 3.00
CA GLY A 59 8.20 6.55 4.19
C GLY A 59 6.82 7.16 4.08
N VAL A 60 5.92 6.79 4.99
CA VAL A 60 4.49 7.11 4.90
C VAL A 60 4.18 8.61 4.85
N LYS A 61 4.89 9.41 5.64
CA LYS A 61 4.70 10.87 5.68
C LYS A 61 5.05 11.54 4.34
N THR A 62 6.11 11.05 3.70
CA THR A 62 6.52 11.52 2.36
C THR A 62 5.53 11.05 1.29
N LEU A 63 5.03 9.82 1.39
CA LEU A 63 4.02 9.30 0.45
C LEU A 63 2.70 10.07 0.56
N LYS A 64 2.26 10.44 1.77
CA LYS A 64 1.08 11.30 1.97
C LYS A 64 1.23 12.65 1.29
N ARG A 65 2.35 13.32 1.53
CA ARG A 65 2.70 14.60 0.89
C ARG A 65 2.69 14.52 -0.64
N ILE A 66 3.23 13.45 -1.20
CA ILE A 66 3.20 13.19 -2.65
C ILE A 66 1.75 12.98 -3.13
N ALA A 67 0.95 12.16 -2.44
CA ALA A 67 -0.44 11.90 -2.80
C ALA A 67 -1.31 13.16 -2.77
N ASP A 68 -1.08 14.03 -1.79
CA ASP A 68 -1.77 15.32 -1.66
C ASP A 68 -1.40 16.27 -2.81
N ALA A 69 -0.11 16.34 -3.17
CA ALA A 69 0.33 17.15 -4.30
C ALA A 69 -0.19 16.64 -5.66
N LEU A 70 -0.40 15.33 -5.76
CA LEU A 70 -1.06 14.67 -6.90
C LEU A 70 -2.59 14.86 -6.89
N GLU A 71 -3.17 15.48 -5.86
CA GLU A 71 -4.62 15.68 -5.72
C GLU A 71 -5.42 14.37 -5.86
N LEU A 72 -4.85 13.26 -5.36
CA LEU A 72 -5.53 11.98 -5.42
C LEU A 72 -6.80 12.01 -4.55
N PRO A 73 -7.95 11.51 -5.06
CA PRO A 73 -9.12 11.27 -4.23
C PRO A 73 -8.74 10.41 -3.02
N GLU A 74 -9.41 10.59 -1.88
CA GLU A 74 -9.05 9.94 -0.61
C GLU A 74 -8.80 8.42 -0.73
N HIS A 75 -9.74 7.68 -1.32
CA HIS A 75 -9.57 6.23 -1.55
C HIS A 75 -8.31 5.90 -2.35
N ARG A 76 -8.01 6.71 -3.38
CA ARG A 76 -6.85 6.53 -4.25
C ARG A 76 -5.54 6.93 -3.57
N SER A 77 -5.58 7.96 -2.72
CA SER A 77 -4.47 8.36 -1.86
C SER A 77 -4.09 7.25 -0.88
N ILE A 78 -5.09 6.62 -0.26
CA ILE A 78 -4.91 5.47 0.62
C ILE A 78 -4.30 4.28 -0.14
N GLU A 79 -4.86 3.91 -1.30
CA GLU A 79 -4.30 2.85 -2.15
C GLU A 79 -2.84 3.13 -2.54
N PHE A 80 -2.54 4.37 -2.95
CA PHE A 80 -1.19 4.80 -3.29
C PHE A 80 -0.22 4.65 -2.11
N MET A 81 -0.60 5.15 -0.93
CA MET A 81 0.22 5.04 0.27
C MET A 81 0.43 3.59 0.70
N LEU A 82 -0.61 2.75 0.67
CA LEU A 82 -0.52 1.33 1.00
C LEU A 82 0.48 0.62 0.07
N GLN A 83 0.38 0.84 -1.24
CA GLN A 83 1.31 0.25 -2.21
C GLN A 83 2.75 0.68 -1.94
N GLY A 84 3.00 1.96 -1.63
CA GLY A 84 4.32 2.45 -1.27
C GLY A 84 4.84 1.87 0.06
N LEU A 85 3.99 1.76 1.08
CA LEU A 85 4.33 1.21 2.39
C LEU A 85 4.71 -0.27 2.33
N THR A 86 4.08 -1.07 1.45
CA THR A 86 4.46 -2.48 1.29
C THR A 86 5.94 -2.68 0.90
N LEU A 87 6.59 -1.62 0.40
CA LEU A 87 7.99 -1.60 0.02
C LEU A 87 8.92 -1.14 1.17
N SER A 88 8.36 -0.52 2.21
CA SER A 88 9.03 -0.06 3.42
C SER A 88 8.99 -1.15 4.49
N ARG A 89 10.16 -1.55 5.01
CA ARG A 89 10.25 -2.59 6.05
C ARG A 89 9.96 -2.07 7.47
N ARG A 90 9.75 -0.76 7.64
CA ARG A 90 9.70 -0.10 8.96
C ARG A 90 8.36 0.57 9.26
N ASP A 91 7.61 0.96 8.24
CA ASP A 91 6.38 1.74 8.39
C ASP A 91 5.18 0.88 7.99
N TYR A 92 4.57 0.18 8.95
CA TYR A 92 3.40 -0.67 8.68
C TYR A 92 2.05 0.06 8.89
N ALA A 93 2.05 1.23 9.53
CA ALA A 93 0.84 2.02 9.77
C ALA A 93 0.71 3.17 8.76
N LEU A 94 -0.50 3.40 8.26
CA LEU A 94 -0.88 4.59 7.49
C LEU A 94 -0.89 5.84 8.41
N PRO A 95 -0.77 7.07 7.87
CA PRO A 95 -0.88 8.28 8.68
C PRO A 95 -2.31 8.41 9.23
N GLY A 96 -2.44 8.80 10.49
CA GLY A 96 -3.72 8.84 11.21
C GLY A 96 -4.09 7.52 11.88
N PHE A 97 -3.24 6.50 11.78
CA PHE A 97 -3.43 5.19 12.43
C PHE A 97 -2.43 4.93 13.56
N GLU A 98 -1.57 5.91 13.88
CA GLU A 98 -0.50 5.76 14.86
C GLU A 98 -1.01 5.45 16.29
N ASP A 99 -2.24 5.87 16.60
CA ASP A 99 -2.86 5.70 17.92
C ASP A 99 -3.62 4.36 18.07
N TYR A 100 -3.69 3.53 17.02
CA TYR A 100 -4.29 2.20 17.12
C TYR A 100 -3.34 1.21 17.80
N ASP A 101 -3.88 0.28 18.57
CA ASP A 101 -3.09 -0.76 19.22
C ASP A 101 -2.31 -1.60 18.17
N PRO A 102 -0.99 -1.81 18.35
CA PRO A 102 -0.17 -2.66 17.49
C PRO A 102 -0.76 -4.05 17.23
N LEU A 103 -1.51 -4.61 18.17
CA LEU A 103 -2.21 -5.88 18.01
C LEU A 103 -3.13 -5.86 16.79
N LEU A 104 -3.85 -4.75 16.54
CA LEU A 104 -4.79 -4.64 15.42
C LEU A 104 -4.09 -4.77 14.06
N PHE A 105 -2.86 -4.30 13.93
CA PHE A 105 -2.06 -4.45 12.71
C PHE A 105 -1.54 -5.88 12.51
N ASN A 106 -1.44 -6.65 13.59
CA ASN A 106 -0.80 -7.97 13.58
C ASN A 106 -1.80 -9.14 13.63
N VAL A 107 -3.05 -8.91 14.05
CA VAL A 107 -4.08 -9.95 14.15
C VAL A 107 -4.38 -10.59 12.81
N LEU A 108 -4.60 -9.81 11.75
CA LEU A 108 -4.91 -10.38 10.44
C LEU A 108 -3.74 -11.22 9.87
N PRO A 109 -2.48 -10.71 9.84
CA PRO A 109 -1.34 -11.53 9.47
C PRO A 109 -1.20 -12.82 10.32
N TYR A 110 -1.44 -12.73 11.64
CA TYR A 110 -1.42 -13.89 12.52
C TYR A 110 -2.50 -14.91 12.16
N PHE A 111 -3.73 -14.46 11.90
CA PHE A 111 -4.85 -15.33 11.56
C PHE A 111 -4.65 -16.03 10.22
N LEU A 112 -4.21 -15.31 9.18
CA LEU A 112 -3.90 -15.88 7.88
C LEU A 112 -2.84 -16.99 8.00
N LYS A 113 -1.73 -16.69 8.70
CA LYS A 113 -0.65 -17.66 8.93
C LYS A 113 -1.12 -18.89 9.72
N SER A 114 -1.95 -18.68 10.75
CA SER A 114 -2.50 -19.78 11.56
C SER A 114 -3.41 -20.71 10.75
N ASN A 115 -4.00 -20.22 9.67
CA ASN A 115 -4.80 -21.00 8.72
C ASN A 115 -3.97 -21.50 7.52
N GLY A 116 -2.64 -21.50 7.63
CA GLY A 116 -1.74 -22.02 6.59
C GLY A 116 -1.57 -21.11 5.38
N ILE A 117 -2.17 -19.91 5.37
CA ILE A 117 -2.06 -18.95 4.28
C ILE A 117 -0.78 -18.15 4.47
N THR A 118 0.13 -18.28 3.51
CA THR A 118 1.40 -17.56 3.52
C THR A 118 1.34 -16.31 2.62
N PRO A 119 2.20 -15.30 2.87
CA PRO A 119 2.27 -14.13 1.99
C PRO A 119 2.62 -14.44 0.53
N LEU A 120 3.21 -15.61 0.25
CA LEU A 120 3.57 -16.05 -1.11
C LEU A 120 2.36 -16.50 -1.92
N GLU A 121 1.28 -16.86 -1.26
CA GLU A 121 0.04 -17.32 -1.89
C GLU A 121 -0.92 -16.16 -2.17
N ILE A 122 -0.68 -14.97 -1.63
CA ILE A 122 -1.56 -13.80 -1.82
C ILE A 122 -1.22 -13.11 -3.14
N GLU A 123 -2.17 -13.11 -4.08
CA GLU A 123 -2.04 -12.44 -5.37
C GLU A 123 -2.50 -10.98 -5.31
N SER A 124 -3.67 -10.75 -4.72
CA SER A 124 -4.25 -9.41 -4.61
C SER A 124 -5.09 -9.26 -3.34
N VAL A 125 -5.24 -8.00 -2.93
CA VAL A 125 -6.07 -7.59 -1.80
C VAL A 125 -6.90 -6.40 -2.26
N THR A 126 -8.23 -6.49 -2.14
CA THR A 126 -9.17 -5.48 -2.63
C THR A 126 -10.11 -5.07 -1.51
N LEU A 127 -10.34 -3.76 -1.35
CA LEU A 127 -11.34 -3.25 -0.41
C LEU A 127 -12.75 -3.49 -0.96
N LEU A 128 -13.64 -3.97 -0.10
CA LEU A 128 -15.05 -4.14 -0.41
C LEU A 128 -15.85 -2.98 0.15
N TYR A 129 -16.82 -2.52 -0.64
CA TYR A 129 -17.75 -1.46 -0.28
C TYR A 129 -19.17 -1.98 -0.43
N GLN A 130 -20.04 -1.63 0.50
CA GLN A 130 -21.47 -1.84 0.32
C GLN A 130 -21.99 -0.93 -0.81
N TYR A 131 -22.99 -1.41 -1.56
CA TYR A 131 -23.57 -0.65 -2.66
C TYR A 131 -24.04 0.73 -2.20
N GLY A 132 -23.55 1.78 -2.86
CA GLY A 132 -23.85 3.18 -2.52
C GLY A 132 -23.08 3.76 -1.34
N SER A 133 -22.24 2.97 -0.65
CA SER A 133 -21.40 3.43 0.46
C SER A 133 -19.99 3.79 -0.02
N LYS A 134 -19.39 4.79 0.64
CA LYS A 134 -17.96 5.13 0.52
C LYS A 134 -17.13 4.55 1.66
N VAL A 135 -17.77 3.90 2.62
CA VAL A 135 -17.10 3.30 3.79
C VAL A 135 -16.77 1.84 3.46
N PRO A 136 -15.50 1.41 3.59
CA PRO A 136 -15.12 0.01 3.43
C PRO A 136 -15.89 -0.88 4.41
N SER A 137 -16.42 -2.00 3.94
CA SER A 137 -17.16 -2.98 4.74
C SER A 137 -16.41 -4.31 4.90
N GLY A 138 -15.28 -4.46 4.21
CA GLY A 138 -14.48 -5.67 4.28
C GLY A 138 -13.31 -5.65 3.31
N VAL A 139 -12.65 -6.79 3.21
CA VAL A 139 -11.48 -7.02 2.35
C VAL A 139 -11.64 -8.38 1.67
N GLU A 140 -11.44 -8.42 0.35
CA GLU A 140 -11.26 -9.65 -0.42
C GLU A 140 -9.75 -9.88 -0.65
N ILE A 141 -9.28 -11.09 -0.36
CA ILE A 141 -7.92 -11.54 -0.62
C ILE A 141 -7.99 -12.69 -1.62
N ILE A 142 -7.36 -12.53 -2.79
CA ILE A 142 -7.27 -13.56 -3.83
C ILE A 142 -5.97 -14.32 -3.65
N LEU A 143 -6.06 -15.64 -3.64
CA LEU A 143 -4.92 -16.54 -3.50
C LEU A 143 -4.54 -17.18 -4.84
N SER A 144 -3.27 -17.55 -5.00
CA SER A 144 -2.73 -18.18 -6.22
C SER A 144 -3.28 -19.57 -6.51
N SER A 145 -3.91 -20.18 -5.51
CA SER A 145 -4.68 -21.41 -5.65
C SER A 145 -6.09 -21.18 -6.23
N ASN A 146 -6.41 -19.97 -6.69
CA ASN A 146 -7.73 -19.53 -7.15
C ASN A 146 -8.81 -19.56 -6.04
N HIS A 147 -8.39 -19.64 -4.78
CA HIS A 147 -9.26 -19.49 -3.61
C HIS A 147 -9.35 -18.02 -3.20
N LYS A 148 -10.40 -17.69 -2.44
CA LYS A 148 -10.65 -16.35 -1.94
C LYS A 148 -10.85 -16.37 -0.43
N VAL A 149 -10.35 -15.35 0.25
CA VAL A 149 -10.61 -15.10 1.67
C VAL A 149 -11.34 -13.77 1.79
N LEU A 150 -12.45 -13.77 2.53
CA LEU A 150 -13.22 -12.59 2.85
C LEU A 150 -13.03 -12.24 4.33
N VAL A 151 -12.67 -11.00 4.60
CA VAL A 151 -12.60 -10.43 5.95
C VAL A 151 -13.66 -9.34 6.01
N ASN A 152 -14.76 -9.58 6.71
CA ASN A 152 -15.84 -8.60 6.84
C ASN A 152 -15.72 -7.85 8.16
N LEU A 153 -16.13 -6.58 8.16
CA LEU A 153 -16.30 -5.79 9.36
C LEU A 153 -17.79 -5.74 9.71
N ASP A 154 -18.17 -6.51 10.73
CA ASP A 154 -19.54 -6.53 11.24
C ASP A 154 -19.61 -5.75 12.56
N LEU A 155 -20.42 -4.70 12.59
CA LEU A 155 -20.73 -3.98 13.82
C LEU A 155 -21.85 -4.71 14.54
N VAL A 156 -21.47 -5.48 15.57
CA VAL A 156 -22.42 -6.19 16.43
C VAL A 156 -22.72 -5.31 17.63
N VAL A 157 -24.00 -4.96 17.82
CA VAL A 157 -24.44 -4.28 19.05
C VAL A 157 -24.41 -5.32 20.17
N SER A 158 -23.60 -5.08 21.19
CA SER A 158 -23.66 -5.91 22.40
C SER A 158 -24.96 -5.62 23.14
N GLU A 159 -25.74 -6.66 23.42
CA GLU A 159 -26.82 -6.55 24.40
C GLU A 159 -26.17 -6.31 25.77
N THR A 160 -26.44 -5.14 26.36
CA THR A 160 -26.13 -4.82 27.76
C THR A 160 -26.98 -5.62 28.73
#